data_AF-A0A352CND9-F1
#
_entry.id   AF-A0A352CND9-F1
#
_cell.length_a   1.000
_cell.length_b   1.000
_cell.length_c   1.000
_cell.angle_alpha   90.00
_cell.angle_beta   90.00
_cell.angle_gamma   90.00
#
_symmetry.space_group_name_H-M   'P 1'
#
loop_
_entity.id
_entity.type
_entity.pdbx_description
1 polymer ?
#
loop_
_entity_poly.entity_id
_entity_poly.type
_entity_poly.pdbx_seq_one_letter_code
_entity_poly.pdbx_strand_id
1 'polypeptide(L)'
;MRQRRKEKTHFTRKIIAVILTVLVFVMTASFSSTATATVMDSDVIFVNKDGSRVAVDKSELLNTEEALKDMSQENVSLEDDELDKIAETSKRAAEDFNKRKASGSGDSSHNITIVDRDGRSYTPSFDEDWALILINKDHPIPDDYTFELATITGSVKVDVRAAESLVEMIKQARSEGIGLYVASPYRDLERQTYVFNRKKQYYLDMGYDEKQAYDLAAETVAPPGTSEHQVGMAVDLIASGYKDLDEGFA
;
A
#
# COMPACT_ATOMS: atom_id res chain seq x y z
N MET A 1 -48.55 12.66 -68.46
CA MET A 1 -48.34 11.64 -67.40
C MET A 1 -46.90 11.09 -67.28
N ARG A 2 -46.08 11.03 -68.35
CA ARG A 2 -44.71 10.45 -68.30
C ARG A 2 -43.66 11.29 -67.54
N GLN A 3 -43.78 12.62 -67.52
CA GLN A 3 -42.75 13.52 -66.98
C GLN A 3 -42.68 13.52 -65.44
N ARG A 4 -43.84 13.53 -64.75
CA ARG A 4 -43.94 13.40 -63.29
C ARG A 4 -43.43 12.05 -62.75
N ARG A 5 -43.46 10.99 -63.56
CA ARG A 5 -42.93 9.66 -63.18
C ARG A 5 -41.39 9.67 -63.18
N LYS A 6 -40.76 10.35 -64.15
CA LYS A 6 -39.29 10.49 -64.24
C LYS A 6 -38.70 11.32 -63.08
N GLU A 7 -39.34 12.43 -62.71
CA GLU A 7 -38.89 13.24 -61.57
C GLU A 7 -38.98 12.50 -60.24
N LYS A 8 -40.10 11.79 -60.00
CA LYS A 8 -40.25 10.97 -58.79
C LYS A 8 -39.17 9.90 -58.70
N THR A 9 -38.87 9.19 -59.80
CA THR A 9 -37.81 8.17 -59.82
C THR A 9 -36.41 8.76 -59.61
N HIS A 10 -36.13 9.97 -60.09
CA HIS A 10 -34.85 10.63 -59.86
C HIS A 10 -34.71 11.11 -58.40
N PHE A 11 -35.81 11.57 -57.80
CA PHE A 11 -35.87 11.99 -56.41
C PHE A 11 -35.71 10.79 -55.45
N THR A 12 -36.37 9.66 -55.72
CA THR A 12 -36.19 8.44 -54.91
C THR A 12 -34.76 7.89 -55.01
N ARG A 13 -34.16 7.91 -56.21
CA ARG A 13 -32.76 7.50 -56.40
C ARG A 13 -31.76 8.40 -55.66
N LYS A 14 -32.02 9.71 -55.59
CA LYS A 14 -31.20 10.66 -54.81
C LYS A 14 -31.33 10.42 -53.31
N ILE A 15 -32.54 10.15 -52.81
CA ILE A 15 -32.75 9.81 -51.38
C ILE A 15 -32.05 8.51 -51.01
N ILE A 16 -32.15 7.47 -51.84
CA ILE A 16 -31.47 6.18 -51.60
C ILE A 16 -29.95 6.36 -51.60
N ALA A 17 -29.40 7.18 -52.51
CA ALA A 17 -27.96 7.48 -52.54
C ALA A 17 -27.49 8.26 -51.30
N VAL A 18 -28.29 9.20 -50.80
CA VAL A 18 -28.01 9.94 -49.56
C VAL A 18 -28.07 9.01 -48.34
N ILE A 19 -29.07 8.14 -48.26
CA ILE A 19 -29.18 7.17 -47.15
C ILE A 19 -27.99 6.20 -47.16
N LEU A 20 -27.60 5.69 -48.34
CA LEU A 20 -26.42 4.80 -48.45
C LEU A 20 -25.11 5.50 -48.09
N THR A 21 -24.94 6.78 -48.46
CA THR A 21 -23.75 7.55 -48.08
C THR A 21 -23.71 7.88 -46.59
N VAL A 22 -24.86 8.19 -45.96
CA VAL A 22 -24.96 8.36 -44.51
C VAL A 22 -24.72 7.02 -43.77
N LEU A 23 -25.23 5.90 -44.28
CA LEU A 23 -25.02 4.58 -43.67
C LEU A 23 -23.55 4.17 -43.70
N VAL A 24 -22.85 4.43 -44.81
CA VAL A 24 -21.40 4.22 -44.90
C VAL A 24 -20.65 5.14 -43.95
N PHE A 25 -21.04 6.42 -43.84
CA PHE A 25 -20.42 7.36 -42.90
C PHE A 25 -20.61 6.93 -41.43
N VAL A 26 -21.80 6.44 -41.06
CA VAL A 26 -22.08 5.91 -39.71
C VAL A 26 -21.29 4.62 -39.44
N MET A 27 -21.14 3.74 -40.43
CA MET A 27 -20.32 2.53 -40.28
C MET A 27 -18.81 2.82 -40.21
N THR A 28 -18.31 3.85 -40.90
CA THR A 28 -16.89 4.25 -40.83
C THR A 28 -16.58 5.16 -39.64
N ALA A 29 -17.58 5.82 -39.05
CA ALA A 29 -17.42 6.66 -37.86
C ALA A 29 -17.24 5.84 -36.55
N SER A 30 -17.33 4.51 -36.60
CA SER A 30 -17.05 3.61 -35.46
C SER A 30 -15.57 3.26 -35.25
N PHE A 31 -14.64 3.90 -35.96
CA PHE A 31 -13.20 3.80 -35.69
C PHE A 31 -12.54 5.17 -35.54
N SER A 32 -13.07 5.98 -34.62
CA SER A 32 -12.26 6.97 -33.92
C SER A 32 -12.96 7.40 -32.62
N SER A 33 -13.23 6.44 -31.74
CA SER A 33 -13.17 6.81 -30.33
C SER A 33 -11.70 7.09 -30.07
N THR A 34 -11.36 8.34 -29.76
CA THR A 34 -10.21 8.58 -28.91
C THR A 34 -10.34 7.59 -27.76
N ALA A 35 -9.43 6.62 -27.70
CA ALA A 35 -9.12 5.97 -26.44
C ALA A 35 -8.57 7.10 -25.56
N THR A 36 -9.46 7.88 -24.96
CA THR A 36 -9.25 8.25 -23.57
C THR A 36 -8.97 6.92 -22.91
N ALA A 37 -7.72 6.70 -22.53
CA ALA A 37 -7.37 5.66 -21.60
C ALA A 37 -8.12 6.00 -20.31
N THR A 38 -9.41 5.70 -20.28
CA THR A 38 -10.04 5.24 -19.08
C THR A 38 -9.26 3.98 -18.78
N VAL A 39 -8.34 4.08 -17.82
CA VAL A 39 -7.73 2.93 -17.19
C VAL A 39 -8.91 2.08 -16.75
N MET A 40 -9.25 1.07 -17.56
CA MET A 40 -10.15 0.03 -17.13
C MET A 40 -9.37 -0.68 -16.03
N ASP A 41 -9.96 -0.66 -14.84
CA ASP A 41 -9.54 -1.45 -13.69
C ASP A 41 -9.14 -2.85 -14.19
N SER A 42 -7.86 -3.14 -14.08
CA SER A 42 -7.25 -4.29 -14.74
C SER A 42 -7.31 -5.48 -13.80
N ASP A 43 -8.08 -6.50 -14.17
CA ASP A 43 -7.97 -7.84 -13.56
C ASP A 43 -6.48 -8.25 -13.49
N VAL A 44 -6.03 -8.69 -12.32
CA VAL A 44 -4.71 -9.28 -12.18
C VAL A 44 -4.79 -10.72 -12.70
N ILE A 45 -4.04 -11.01 -13.76
CA ILE A 45 -4.00 -12.35 -14.36
C ILE A 45 -2.86 -13.14 -13.74
N PHE A 46 -3.19 -14.03 -12.82
CA PHE A 46 -2.24 -14.98 -12.25
C PHE A 46 -2.01 -16.13 -13.23
N VAL A 47 -0.75 -16.44 -13.52
CA VAL A 47 -0.37 -17.61 -14.32
C VAL A 47 0.20 -18.66 -13.39
N ASN A 48 -0.54 -19.74 -13.18
CA ASN A 48 -0.09 -20.87 -12.38
C ASN A 48 1.08 -21.60 -13.05
N LYS A 49 1.82 -22.41 -12.28
CA LYS A 49 2.93 -23.24 -12.80
C LYS A 49 2.48 -24.26 -13.85
N ASP A 50 1.20 -24.61 -13.89
CA ASP A 50 0.58 -25.48 -14.91
C ASP A 50 0.11 -24.70 -16.16
N GLY A 51 0.34 -23.38 -16.21
CA GLY A 51 -0.04 -22.50 -17.31
C GLY A 51 -1.50 -22.04 -17.28
N SER A 52 -2.29 -22.44 -16.28
CA SER A 52 -3.65 -21.94 -16.12
C SER A 52 -3.64 -20.47 -15.70
N ARG A 53 -4.60 -19.70 -16.23
CA ARG A 53 -4.72 -18.26 -16.00
C ARG A 53 -5.97 -17.99 -15.18
N VAL A 54 -5.83 -17.34 -14.04
CA VAL A 54 -6.95 -16.89 -13.20
C VAL A 54 -6.96 -15.38 -13.24
N ALA A 55 -8.06 -14.80 -13.72
CA ALA A 55 -8.31 -13.37 -13.60
C ALA A 55 -8.96 -13.13 -12.24
N VAL A 56 -8.28 -12.34 -11.40
CA VAL A 56 -8.82 -11.91 -10.10
C VAL A 56 -9.06 -10.42 -10.20
N ASP A 57 -10.27 -10.02 -9.83
CA ASP A 57 -10.66 -8.62 -9.76
C ASP A 57 -9.76 -7.91 -8.74
N LYS A 58 -9.20 -6.74 -9.09
CA LYS A 58 -8.27 -6.01 -8.23
C LYS A 58 -8.91 -5.64 -6.88
N SER A 59 -10.23 -5.44 -6.86
CA SER A 59 -11.00 -5.19 -5.64
C SER A 59 -11.13 -6.42 -4.74
N GLU A 60 -11.03 -7.65 -5.27
CA GLU A 60 -11.01 -8.87 -4.47
C GLU A 60 -9.64 -9.11 -3.82
N LEU A 61 -8.54 -8.71 -4.48
CA LEU A 61 -7.20 -8.73 -3.88
C LEU A 61 -7.07 -7.72 -2.73
N LEU A 62 -7.70 -6.55 -2.91
CA LEU A 62 -7.69 -5.40 -2.00
C LEU A 62 -8.94 -5.28 -1.13
N ASN A 63 -9.75 -6.34 -0.98
CA ASN A 63 -10.87 -6.34 -0.04
C ASN A 63 -10.32 -6.34 1.41
N THR A 64 -9.86 -5.16 1.80
CA THR A 64 -9.36 -4.75 3.10
C THR A 64 -10.52 -4.41 4.03
N GLU A 65 -11.77 -4.39 3.54
CA GLU A 65 -12.98 -4.20 4.35
C GLU A 65 -13.10 -5.22 5.50
N GLU A 66 -12.73 -6.49 5.29
CA GLU A 66 -12.68 -7.46 6.38
C GLU A 66 -11.46 -7.28 7.29
N ALA A 67 -10.35 -6.75 6.76
CA ALA A 67 -9.19 -6.44 7.58
C ALA A 67 -9.45 -5.25 8.52
N LEU A 68 -10.22 -4.27 8.06
CA LEU A 68 -10.61 -3.03 8.76
C LEU A 68 -11.61 -3.25 9.90
N LYS A 69 -12.45 -4.30 9.85
CA LYS A 69 -13.45 -4.57 10.90
C LYS A 69 -12.84 -4.88 12.27
N ASP A 70 -11.60 -5.33 12.30
CA ASP A 70 -10.88 -5.72 13.52
C ASP A 70 -9.67 -4.81 13.81
N MET A 71 -9.60 -3.68 13.11
CA MET A 71 -8.61 -2.63 13.36
C MET A 71 -9.27 -1.58 14.25
N SER A 72 -8.77 -1.44 15.48
CA SER A 72 -9.07 -0.29 16.31
C SER A 72 -8.48 0.94 15.63
N GLN A 73 -9.27 1.60 14.79
CA GLN A 73 -8.92 2.91 14.24
C GLN A 73 -8.85 3.88 15.42
N GLU A 74 -7.65 4.05 15.96
CA GLU A 74 -7.43 4.96 17.07
C GLU A 74 -7.08 6.33 16.51
N ASN A 75 -8.02 7.26 16.72
CA ASN A 75 -7.75 8.66 16.50
C ASN A 75 -6.70 9.11 17.52
N VAL A 76 -5.61 9.70 17.03
CA VAL A 76 -4.69 10.47 17.88
C VAL A 76 -5.34 11.83 18.15
N SER A 77 -6.42 11.80 18.95
CA SER A 77 -7.18 12.98 19.39
C SER A 77 -6.52 13.69 20.57
N LEU A 78 -5.19 13.64 20.66
CA LEU A 78 -4.43 14.32 21.69
C LEU A 78 -4.19 15.78 21.30
N GLU A 79 -4.22 16.65 22.31
CA GLU A 79 -3.84 18.06 22.15
C GLU A 79 -2.33 18.18 21.86
N ASP A 80 -1.93 19.24 21.17
CA ASP A 80 -0.52 19.42 20.76
C ASP A 80 0.44 19.43 21.97
N ASP A 81 0.01 19.97 23.12
CA ASP A 81 0.77 19.98 24.37
C ASP A 81 1.02 18.58 24.95
N GLU A 82 0.10 17.64 24.72
CA GLU A 82 0.26 16.24 25.15
C GLU A 82 1.20 15.50 24.21
N LEU A 83 1.07 15.74 22.90
CA LEU A 83 1.96 15.23 21.87
C LEU A 83 3.41 15.68 22.11
N ASP A 84 3.63 16.94 22.48
CA ASP A 84 4.97 17.47 22.77
C ASP A 84 5.61 16.81 24.00
N LYS A 85 4.81 16.49 25.03
CA LYS A 85 5.32 15.73 26.20
C LYS A 85 5.70 14.31 25.81
N ILE A 86 4.94 13.67 24.93
CA ILE A 86 5.22 12.33 24.43
C ILE A 86 6.50 12.34 23.60
N ALA A 87 6.64 13.30 22.68
CA ALA A 87 7.84 13.46 21.87
C ALA A 87 9.09 13.65 22.74
N GLU A 88 9.04 14.57 23.70
CA GLU A 88 10.17 14.83 24.61
C GLU A 88 10.51 13.62 25.50
N THR A 89 9.50 12.91 26.01
CA THR A 89 9.72 11.71 26.82
C THR A 89 10.31 10.58 25.99
N SER A 90 9.81 10.40 24.76
CA SER A 90 10.29 9.38 23.84
C SER A 90 11.71 9.68 23.37
N LYS A 91 12.04 10.94 23.10
CA LYS A 91 13.40 11.39 22.78
C LYS A 91 14.40 11.00 23.88
N ARG A 92 14.08 11.31 25.14
CA ARG A 92 14.94 10.95 26.28
C ARG A 92 15.10 9.44 26.41
N ALA A 93 14.02 8.68 26.21
CA ALA A 93 14.08 7.23 26.26
C ALA A 93 14.88 6.63 25.09
N ALA A 94 14.78 7.21 23.89
CA ALA A 94 15.59 6.84 22.73
C ALA A 94 17.09 7.10 22.95
N GLU A 95 17.44 8.25 23.52
CA GLU A 95 18.83 8.58 23.90
C GLU A 95 19.39 7.59 24.92
N ASP A 96 18.62 7.26 25.95
CA ASP A 96 19.03 6.28 26.97
C ASP A 96 19.18 4.87 26.38
N PHE A 97 18.24 4.45 25.53
CA PHE A 97 18.31 3.17 24.82
C PHE A 97 19.57 3.08 23.95
N ASN A 98 19.84 4.09 23.12
CA ASN A 98 21.00 4.13 22.24
C ASN A 98 22.32 4.10 23.05
N LYS A 99 22.36 4.80 24.18
CA LYS A 99 23.52 4.78 25.09
C LYS A 99 23.77 3.39 25.71
N ARG A 100 22.71 2.67 26.09
CA ARG A 100 22.79 1.29 26.57
C ARG A 100 23.30 0.34 25.48
N LYS A 101 22.82 0.48 24.24
CA LYS A 101 23.25 -0.32 23.08
C LYS A 101 24.73 -0.09 22.72
N ALA A 102 25.17 1.17 22.66
CA ALA A 102 26.56 1.53 22.34
C ALA A 102 27.59 0.97 23.34
N SER A 103 27.15 0.67 24.57
CA SER A 103 28.02 0.08 25.60
C SER A 103 28.18 -1.45 25.47
N GLY A 104 27.44 -2.11 24.56
CA GLY A 104 27.36 -3.57 24.47
C GLY A 104 27.57 -4.19 23.08
N SER A 105 27.78 -3.40 22.02
CA SER A 105 27.91 -3.92 20.65
C SER A 105 29.37 -4.01 20.20
N GLY A 106 29.81 -5.22 19.86
CA GLY A 106 31.04 -5.50 19.13
C GLY A 106 30.80 -5.36 17.62
N ASP A 107 31.75 -4.69 16.98
CA ASP A 107 31.93 -4.41 15.56
C ASP A 107 31.39 -5.50 14.61
N SER A 108 30.51 -5.09 13.69
CA SER A 108 30.12 -5.88 12.52
C SER A 108 30.03 -4.98 11.30
N SER A 109 31.19 -4.43 10.92
CA SER A 109 31.38 -3.70 9.67
C SER A 109 30.94 -4.51 8.43
N HIS A 110 29.83 -4.11 7.82
CA HIS A 110 29.45 -4.59 6.49
C HIS A 110 29.95 -3.58 5.44
N ASN A 111 31.09 -3.90 4.81
CA ASN A 111 31.69 -3.08 3.76
C ASN A 111 30.86 -3.12 2.46
N ILE A 112 29.74 -2.41 2.42
CA ILE A 112 28.96 -2.19 1.19
C ILE A 112 29.52 -0.96 0.48
N THR A 113 29.75 -1.07 -0.82
CA THR A 113 30.15 0.05 -1.68
C THR A 113 29.04 0.31 -2.68
N ILE A 114 28.40 1.47 -2.60
CA ILE A 114 27.36 1.90 -3.55
C ILE A 114 28.02 2.82 -4.59
N VAL A 115 27.65 2.63 -5.85
CA VAL A 115 28.10 3.48 -6.96
C VAL A 115 26.89 4.27 -7.49
N ASP A 116 26.95 5.61 -7.50
CA ASP A 116 25.87 6.42 -8.08
C ASP A 116 25.84 6.29 -9.61
N ARG A 117 24.80 6.88 -10.22
CA ARG A 117 24.65 7.00 -11.68
C ARG A 117 25.79 7.76 -12.36
N ASP A 118 26.56 8.56 -11.62
CA ASP A 118 27.71 9.32 -12.11
C ASP A 118 29.04 8.56 -11.92
N GLY A 119 29.00 7.32 -11.44
CA GLY A 119 30.17 6.48 -11.19
C GLY A 119 30.94 6.81 -9.90
N ARG A 120 30.38 7.64 -9.02
CA ARG A 120 30.98 7.92 -7.70
C ARG A 120 30.71 6.77 -6.76
N SER A 121 31.79 6.27 -6.17
CA SER A 121 31.75 5.21 -5.17
C SER A 121 31.65 5.81 -3.79
N TYR A 122 30.69 5.37 -3.00
CA TYR A 122 30.56 5.70 -1.58
C TYR A 122 30.43 4.41 -0.78
N THR A 123 31.17 4.34 0.31
CA THR A 123 31.03 3.28 1.32
C THR A 123 30.14 3.86 2.41
N PRO A 124 28.81 3.68 2.33
CA PRO A 124 27.95 4.02 3.45
C PRO A 124 28.39 3.24 4.68
N SER A 125 28.67 3.96 5.76
CA SER A 125 28.77 3.37 7.08
C SER A 125 27.35 3.20 7.59
N PHE A 126 26.85 1.97 7.47
CA PHE A 126 25.59 1.55 8.10
C PHE A 126 25.82 0.93 9.48
N ASP A 127 27.08 0.89 9.90
CA ASP A 127 27.53 0.41 11.18
C ASP A 127 26.86 1.33 12.22
N GLU A 128 25.71 0.88 12.72
CA GLU A 128 24.87 1.48 13.77
C GLU A 128 23.60 2.25 13.37
N ASP A 129 23.25 2.39 12.08
CA ASP A 129 21.98 3.05 11.72
C ASP A 129 20.80 2.10 11.87
N TRP A 130 20.28 2.02 13.09
CA TRP A 130 19.16 1.18 13.49
C TRP A 130 17.89 1.43 12.66
N ALA A 131 17.75 2.61 12.04
CA ALA A 131 16.59 2.96 11.22
C ALA A 131 16.63 2.29 9.84
N LEU A 132 17.75 1.68 9.46
CA LEU A 132 17.97 1.04 8.15
C LEU A 132 17.95 -0.49 8.21
N ILE A 133 17.41 -1.08 9.28
CA ILE A 133 17.22 -2.54 9.32
C ILE A 133 16.31 -3.00 8.17
N LEU A 134 16.75 -4.03 7.43
CA LEU A 134 15.96 -4.64 6.36
C LEU A 134 15.16 -5.82 6.92
N ILE A 135 13.83 -5.70 6.93
CA ILE A 135 12.92 -6.77 7.34
C ILE A 135 12.01 -7.13 6.16
N ASN A 136 12.04 -8.39 5.74
CA ASN A 136 11.14 -8.93 4.72
C ASN A 136 11.14 -10.47 4.75
N LYS A 137 10.44 -11.12 3.80
CA LYS A 137 10.35 -12.58 3.71
C LYS A 137 11.71 -13.30 3.65
N ASP A 138 12.73 -12.67 3.08
CA ASP A 138 14.08 -13.23 2.93
C ASP A 138 15.03 -12.75 4.04
N HIS A 139 14.62 -11.74 4.81
CA HIS A 139 15.36 -11.10 5.91
C HIS A 139 14.43 -11.00 7.13
N PRO A 140 14.21 -12.11 7.87
CA PRO A 140 13.36 -12.08 9.06
C PRO A 140 13.95 -11.19 10.15
N ILE A 141 13.13 -10.84 11.13
CA ILE A 141 13.56 -10.12 12.32
C ILE A 141 14.68 -10.92 13.00
N PRO A 142 15.87 -10.34 13.24
CA PRO A 142 16.95 -11.03 13.93
C PRO A 142 16.54 -11.46 15.35
N ASP A 143 16.96 -12.66 15.77
CA ASP A 143 16.65 -13.21 17.10
C ASP A 143 17.15 -12.33 18.26
N ASP A 144 18.22 -11.57 18.02
CA ASP A 144 18.85 -10.65 18.97
C ASP A 144 18.44 -9.18 18.75
N TYR A 145 17.45 -8.93 17.88
CA TYR A 145 16.95 -7.57 17.66
C TYR A 145 16.24 -7.06 18.90
N THR A 146 16.67 -5.90 19.41
CA THR A 146 16.12 -5.27 20.61
C THR A 146 15.63 -3.86 20.30
N PHE A 147 14.52 -3.50 20.91
CA PHE A 147 13.88 -2.19 20.82
C PHE A 147 13.01 -1.95 22.05
N GLU A 148 12.64 -0.69 22.28
CA GLU A 148 11.71 -0.28 23.32
C GLU A 148 10.52 0.44 22.67
N LEU A 149 9.33 0.28 23.24
CA LEU A 149 8.11 0.88 22.70
C LEU A 149 7.76 2.17 23.45
N ALA A 150 7.45 3.22 22.70
CA ALA A 150 6.69 4.36 23.18
C ALA A 150 5.19 4.14 22.93
N THR A 151 4.35 4.61 23.84
CA THR A 151 2.90 4.69 23.63
C THR A 151 2.54 6.12 23.26
N ILE A 152 2.01 6.33 22.05
CA ILE A 152 1.55 7.65 21.59
C ILE A 152 0.18 7.95 22.21
N THR A 153 -0.77 7.04 22.04
CA THR A 153 -2.10 7.11 22.65
C THR A 153 -2.68 5.71 22.71
N GLY A 154 -3.59 5.43 23.65
CA GLY A 154 -4.32 4.15 23.71
C GLY A 154 -3.45 2.91 23.43
N SER A 155 -3.73 2.23 22.32
CA SER A 155 -2.99 1.08 21.79
C SER A 155 -1.95 1.43 20.72
N VAL A 156 -1.85 2.69 20.29
CA VAL A 156 -0.84 3.17 19.34
C VAL A 156 0.54 3.16 20.00
N LYS A 157 1.30 2.11 19.69
CA LYS A 157 2.69 1.92 20.11
C LYS A 157 3.63 1.90 18.91
N VAL A 158 4.81 2.48 19.07
CA VAL A 158 5.88 2.50 18.06
C VAL A 158 7.23 2.37 18.73
N ASP A 159 8.28 2.10 17.96
CA ASP A 159 9.65 2.19 18.47
C ASP A 159 9.88 3.57 19.09
N VAL A 160 10.43 3.59 20.30
CA VAL A 160 10.67 4.82 21.06
C VAL A 160 11.54 5.81 20.28
N ARG A 161 12.43 5.31 19.43
CA ARG A 161 13.33 6.10 18.59
C ARG A 161 12.61 6.72 17.38
N ALA A 162 11.46 6.18 16.97
CA ALA A 162 10.64 6.69 15.86
C ALA A 162 9.48 7.60 16.32
N ALA A 163 9.16 7.58 17.62
CA ALA A 163 8.01 8.27 18.19
C ALA A 163 8.01 9.80 17.99
N GLU A 164 9.16 10.46 18.15
CA GLU A 164 9.29 11.92 17.94
C GLU A 164 8.90 12.28 16.49
N SER A 165 9.46 11.58 15.51
CA SER A 165 9.19 11.81 14.08
C SER A 165 7.72 11.54 13.72
N LEU A 166 7.10 10.50 14.28
CA LEU A 166 5.67 10.25 14.08
C LEU A 166 4.81 11.39 14.64
N VAL A 167 5.13 11.88 15.84
CA VAL A 167 4.43 13.02 16.45
C VAL A 167 4.58 14.28 15.60
N GLU A 168 5.78 14.60 15.14
CA GLU A 168 6.04 15.75 14.26
C GLU A 168 5.24 15.66 12.96
N MET A 169 5.20 14.49 12.32
CA MET A 169 4.40 14.25 11.11
C MET A 169 2.91 14.47 11.35
N ILE A 170 2.35 13.96 12.45
CA ILE A 170 0.94 14.14 12.81
C ILE A 170 0.62 15.61 13.05
N LYS A 171 1.48 16.33 13.79
CA LYS A 171 1.31 17.76 14.07
C LYS A 171 1.39 18.60 12.79
N GLN A 172 2.35 18.31 11.91
CA GLN A 172 2.51 19.01 10.66
C GLN A 172 1.28 18.83 9.76
N ALA A 173 0.80 17.59 9.60
CA ALA A 173 -0.42 17.28 8.86
C ALA A 173 -1.63 18.04 9.43
N ARG A 174 -1.79 18.06 10.77
CA ARG A 174 -2.86 18.80 11.44
C ARG A 174 -2.80 20.31 11.15
N SER A 175 -1.60 20.89 11.13
CA SER A 175 -1.40 22.32 10.81
C SER A 175 -1.81 22.68 9.39
N GLU A 176 -1.79 21.71 8.48
CA GLU A 176 -2.24 21.83 7.09
C GLU A 176 -3.72 21.47 6.90
N GLY A 177 -4.43 21.18 7.99
CA GLY A 177 -5.84 20.78 7.97
C GLY A 177 -6.07 19.31 7.59
N ILE A 178 -5.03 18.48 7.62
CA ILE A 178 -5.10 17.04 7.33
C ILE A 178 -5.16 16.27 8.65
N GLY A 179 -6.28 15.58 8.89
CA GLY A 179 -6.41 14.69 10.03
C GLY A 179 -5.87 13.29 9.70
N LEU A 180 -4.73 12.90 10.29
CA LEU A 180 -4.19 11.55 10.17
C LEU A 180 -4.70 10.65 11.30
N TYR A 181 -4.97 9.38 11.00
CA TYR A 181 -5.32 8.33 11.95
C TYR A 181 -4.36 7.17 11.81
N VAL A 182 -3.97 6.58 12.94
CA VAL A 182 -3.15 5.37 12.94
C VAL A 182 -4.07 4.16 12.87
N ALA A 183 -4.08 3.50 11.72
CA ALA A 183 -4.89 2.33 11.46
C ALA A 183 -4.22 1.06 12.01
N SER A 184 -2.89 0.96 11.90
CA SER A 184 -2.11 -0.19 12.38
C SER A 184 -0.79 0.30 12.98
N PRO A 185 -0.63 0.26 14.31
CA PRO A 185 0.63 0.57 14.98
C PRO A 185 1.52 -0.68 15.06
N TYR A 186 2.38 -0.76 16.08
CA TYR A 186 3.08 -1.97 16.48
C TYR A 186 2.13 -3.18 16.58
N ARG A 187 2.58 -4.32 16.04
CA ARG A 187 1.88 -5.61 16.14
C ARG A 187 2.81 -6.63 16.77
N ASP A 188 2.40 -7.26 17.86
CA ASP A 188 3.14 -8.41 18.37
C ASP A 188 3.02 -9.63 17.41
N LEU A 189 3.79 -10.68 17.70
CA LEU A 189 3.81 -11.90 16.89
C LEU A 189 2.42 -12.56 16.80
N GLU A 190 1.65 -12.54 17.88
CA GLU A 190 0.31 -13.12 17.93
C GLU A 190 -0.63 -12.38 16.99
N ARG A 191 -0.63 -11.04 17.06
CA ARG A 191 -1.43 -10.19 16.18
C ARG A 191 -1.02 -10.35 14.72
N GLN A 192 0.28 -10.39 14.41
CA GLN A 192 0.75 -10.62 13.04
C GLN A 192 0.29 -11.99 12.52
N THR A 193 0.39 -13.03 13.35
CA THR A 193 -0.06 -14.40 13.03
C THR A 193 -1.54 -14.43 12.74
N TYR A 194 -2.34 -13.77 13.56
CA TYR A 194 -3.78 -13.67 13.37
C TYR A 194 -4.14 -12.99 12.04
N VAL A 195 -3.56 -11.81 11.75
CA VAL A 195 -3.88 -11.05 10.52
C VAL A 195 -3.45 -11.82 9.27
N PHE A 196 -2.27 -12.46 9.30
CA PHE A 196 -1.78 -13.30 8.20
C PHE A 196 -2.69 -14.51 7.97
N ASN A 197 -3.02 -15.26 9.03
CA ASN A 197 -3.87 -16.44 8.91
C ASN A 197 -5.28 -16.10 8.43
N ARG A 198 -5.82 -14.94 8.82
CA ARG A 198 -7.11 -14.46 8.31
C ARG A 198 -7.05 -14.20 6.80
N LYS A 199 -6.02 -13.53 6.30
CA LYS A 199 -5.86 -13.29 4.85
C LYS A 199 -5.61 -14.60 4.08
N LYS A 200 -4.87 -15.54 4.67
CA LYS A 200 -4.73 -16.90 4.12
C LYS A 200 -6.08 -17.62 4.05
N GLN A 201 -6.87 -17.56 5.12
CA GLN A 201 -8.19 -18.20 5.17
C GLN A 201 -9.15 -17.61 4.14
N TYR A 202 -9.12 -16.30 3.93
CA TYR A 202 -9.87 -15.65 2.86
C TYR A 202 -9.61 -16.29 1.48
N TYR A 203 -8.35 -16.52 1.12
CA TYR A 203 -8.02 -17.20 -0.14
C TYR A 203 -8.40 -18.69 -0.13
N LEU A 204 -8.30 -19.39 0.99
CA LEU A 204 -8.80 -20.77 1.09
C LEU A 204 -10.31 -20.85 0.83
N ASP A 205 -11.08 -19.90 1.37
CA ASP A 205 -12.54 -19.83 1.21
C ASP A 205 -12.95 -19.50 -0.24
N MET A 206 -12.07 -18.84 -1.01
CA MET A 206 -12.22 -18.63 -2.46
C MET A 206 -11.84 -19.86 -3.31
N GLY A 207 -11.39 -20.95 -2.68
CA GLY A 207 -11.11 -22.21 -3.36
C GLY A 207 -9.66 -22.40 -3.82
N TYR A 208 -8.74 -21.54 -3.38
CA TYR A 208 -7.31 -21.73 -3.61
C TYR A 208 -6.75 -22.86 -2.73
N ASP A 209 -5.72 -23.56 -3.19
CA ASP A 209 -5.01 -24.52 -2.36
C ASP A 209 -4.17 -23.83 -1.27
N GLU A 210 -3.70 -24.60 -0.28
CA GLU A 210 -2.96 -24.06 0.86
C GLU A 210 -1.71 -23.27 0.47
N LYS A 211 -1.00 -23.72 -0.57
CA LYS A 211 0.21 -23.04 -1.02
C LYS A 211 -0.13 -21.74 -1.73
N GLN A 212 -1.12 -21.77 -2.62
CA GLN A 212 -1.59 -20.58 -3.34
C GLN A 212 -2.14 -19.54 -2.37
N ALA A 213 -2.97 -19.95 -1.41
CA ALA A 213 -3.52 -19.08 -0.40
C ALA A 213 -2.44 -18.43 0.48
N TYR A 214 -1.39 -19.18 0.82
CA TYR A 214 -0.23 -18.64 1.53
C TYR A 214 0.51 -17.60 0.69
N ASP A 215 0.84 -17.92 -0.56
CA ASP A 215 1.59 -17.02 -1.45
C ASP A 215 0.80 -15.72 -1.68
N LEU A 216 -0.50 -15.82 -1.97
CA LEU A 216 -1.39 -14.66 -2.17
C LEU A 216 -1.58 -13.82 -0.90
N ALA A 217 -1.61 -14.44 0.28
CA ALA A 217 -1.65 -13.71 1.54
C ALA A 217 -0.33 -12.95 1.78
N ALA A 218 0.81 -13.58 1.47
CA ALA A 218 2.14 -13.00 1.64
C ALA A 218 2.43 -11.81 0.72
N GLU A 219 1.64 -11.61 -0.35
CA GLU A 219 1.73 -10.44 -1.22
C GLU A 219 1.24 -9.14 -0.54
N THR A 220 0.33 -9.26 0.42
CA THR A 220 -0.33 -8.09 1.07
C THR A 220 -0.09 -8.03 2.57
N VAL A 221 0.14 -9.18 3.22
CA VAL A 221 0.42 -9.27 4.65
C VAL A 221 1.71 -10.05 4.84
N ALA A 222 2.72 -9.42 5.43
CA ALA A 222 3.97 -10.08 5.73
C ALA A 222 3.76 -11.32 6.64
N PRO A 223 4.40 -12.46 6.35
CA PRO A 223 4.39 -13.60 7.26
C PRO A 223 4.89 -13.24 8.68
N PRO A 224 4.42 -13.93 9.73
CA PRO A 224 4.90 -13.68 11.09
C PRO A 224 6.42 -13.82 11.22
N GLY A 225 7.05 -12.84 11.88
CA GLY A 225 8.50 -12.75 12.01
C GLY A 225 9.18 -11.97 10.87
N THR A 226 8.42 -11.44 9.91
CA THR A 226 8.94 -10.73 8.73
C THR A 226 8.25 -9.38 8.48
N SER A 227 7.56 -8.86 9.49
CA SER A 227 6.79 -7.60 9.42
C SER A 227 7.48 -6.48 10.19
N GLU A 228 7.66 -5.32 9.59
CA GLU A 228 8.22 -4.12 10.24
C GLU A 228 7.35 -3.61 11.41
N HIS A 229 6.04 -3.90 11.39
CA HIS A 229 5.17 -3.59 12.53
C HIS A 229 5.58 -4.33 13.80
N GLN A 230 6.22 -5.50 13.68
CA GLN A 230 6.66 -6.29 14.83
C GLN A 230 7.89 -5.74 15.54
N VAL A 231 8.55 -4.75 14.94
CA VAL A 231 9.63 -4.00 15.59
C VAL A 231 9.25 -2.54 15.86
N GLY A 232 7.98 -2.18 15.67
CA GLY A 232 7.48 -0.83 15.93
C GLY A 232 7.97 0.24 14.94
N MET A 233 8.55 -0.18 13.81
CA MET A 233 9.11 0.72 12.79
C MET A 233 8.13 1.09 11.67
N ALA A 234 6.99 0.40 11.59
CA ALA A 234 5.94 0.69 10.62
C ALA A 234 4.64 1.12 11.30
N VAL A 235 3.96 2.07 10.67
CA VAL A 235 2.61 2.51 11.01
C VAL A 235 1.78 2.66 9.73
N ASP A 236 0.58 2.09 9.71
CA ASP A 236 -0.37 2.33 8.63
C ASP A 236 -1.21 3.56 8.99
N LEU A 237 -1.25 4.54 8.09
CA LEU A 237 -1.94 5.81 8.27
C LEU A 237 -3.11 5.92 7.30
N ILE A 238 -4.21 6.52 7.77
CA ILE A 238 -5.37 6.90 6.95
C ILE A 238 -5.72 8.37 7.22
N ALA A 239 -6.45 9.01 6.31
CA ALA A 239 -6.81 10.44 6.42
C ALA A 239 -8.29 10.64 6.73
N SER A 240 -8.66 11.77 7.31
CA SER A 240 -10.05 12.16 7.54
C SER A 240 -10.81 12.25 6.21
N GLY A 241 -11.58 11.21 5.88
CA GLY A 241 -12.36 11.12 4.63
C GLY A 241 -11.97 9.95 3.73
N TYR A 242 -10.84 9.28 4.01
CA TYR A 242 -10.37 8.09 3.30
C TYR A 242 -9.99 7.01 4.31
N LYS A 243 -10.71 5.88 4.33
CA LYS A 243 -10.60 4.89 5.41
C LYS A 243 -9.95 3.58 4.99
N ASP A 244 -9.72 3.41 3.69
CA ASP A 244 -9.14 2.22 3.12
C ASP A 244 -7.62 2.34 3.07
N LEU A 245 -6.93 1.22 3.29
CA LEU A 245 -5.48 1.11 3.15
C LEU A 245 -5.18 0.47 1.80
N ASP A 246 -5.23 1.29 0.76
CA ASP A 246 -5.01 0.88 -0.62
C ASP A 246 -4.26 1.97 -1.41
N GLU A 247 -4.08 1.75 -2.71
CA GLU A 247 -3.39 2.67 -3.61
C GLU A 247 -4.11 4.02 -3.78
N GLY A 248 -5.40 4.13 -3.46
CA GLY A 248 -6.17 5.38 -3.62
C GLY A 248 -5.88 6.42 -2.53
N PHE A 249 -5.11 6.05 -1.51
CA PHE A 249 -4.58 6.99 -0.52
C PHE A 249 -3.45 7.89 -1.07
N ALA A 250 -2.76 7.48 -2.15
CA ALA A 250 -1.53 8.11 -2.65
C ALA A 250 -1.74 9.27 -3.64
#